data_AF-A0A8D5FXK0-F1
#
_entry.id   AF-A0A8D5FXK0-F1
#
_cell.length_a   1.000
_cell.length_b   1.000
_cell.length_c   1.000
_cell.angle_alpha   90.00
_cell.angle_beta   90.00
_cell.angle_gamma   90.00
#
_symmetry.space_group_name_H-M   'P 1'
#
loop_
_entity.id
_entity.type
_entity.pdbx_description
1 polymer ?
#
loop_
_entity_poly.entity_id
_entity_poly.type
_entity_poly.pdbx_seq_one_letter_code
_entity_poly.pdbx_strand_id
1 'polypeptide(L)'
;MAENNFPELLEDEWYIVRYSGEIPEIAYNSAIYFLTRAKDGPRQELSKEQVNFLQKAAMDRYREIVLRDLYHENHGKSIYRGIKRSMENYQRMCRFCSRQGLCCDDIRLETANQLLLFLRREIEEVVGKGSRASIINCSREELCRFASDLEVEPGPEILEDLDLLFASSS
;
A
#
# COMPACT_ATOMS: atom_id res chain seq x y z
N MET A 1 -5.25 -33.03 -27.82
CA MET A 1 -4.51 -31.75 -27.78
C MET A 1 -5.15 -30.97 -26.65
N ALA A 2 -4.42 -30.71 -25.57
CA ALA A 2 -4.97 -29.87 -24.50
C ALA A 2 -5.25 -28.50 -25.11
N GLU A 3 -6.48 -28.03 -25.02
CA GLU A 3 -6.83 -26.66 -25.39
C GLU A 3 -5.87 -25.71 -24.68
N ASN A 4 -5.27 -24.81 -25.46
CA ASN A 4 -4.28 -23.87 -24.96
C ASN A 4 -4.99 -22.82 -24.09
N ASN A 5 -5.30 -23.19 -22.86
CA ASN A 5 -6.08 -22.40 -21.93
C ASN A 5 -5.26 -21.30 -21.22
N PHE A 6 -4.24 -20.81 -21.92
CA PHE A 6 -3.32 -19.83 -21.38
C PHE A 6 -3.99 -18.51 -20.98
N PRO A 7 -4.97 -17.98 -21.72
CA PRO A 7 -5.71 -16.78 -21.28
C PRO A 7 -6.38 -16.96 -19.92
N GLU A 8 -7.06 -18.10 -19.67
CA GLU A 8 -7.68 -18.35 -18.37
C GLU A 8 -6.63 -18.51 -17.26
N LEU A 9 -5.52 -19.22 -17.52
CA LEU A 9 -4.42 -19.31 -16.55
C LEU A 9 -3.81 -17.94 -16.20
N LEU A 10 -3.67 -17.05 -17.18
CA LEU A 10 -3.18 -15.69 -16.94
C LEU A 10 -4.16 -14.87 -16.08
N GLU A 11 -5.46 -15.03 -16.32
CA GLU A 11 -6.51 -14.41 -15.51
C GLU A 11 -6.55 -14.96 -14.07
N ASP A 12 -6.38 -16.27 -13.90
CA ASP A 12 -6.29 -16.91 -12.58
C ASP A 12 -5.09 -16.37 -11.79
N GLU A 13 -3.92 -16.28 -12.43
CA GLU A 13 -2.73 -15.72 -11.78
C GLU A 13 -2.91 -14.23 -11.46
N TRP A 14 -3.56 -13.46 -12.34
CA TRP A 14 -3.93 -12.08 -12.03
C TRP A 14 -4.82 -11.99 -10.78
N TYR A 15 -5.81 -12.88 -10.66
CA TYR A 15 -6.70 -12.92 -9.50
C TYR A 15 -5.91 -13.23 -8.22
N ILE A 16 -4.98 -14.18 -8.27
CA ILE A 16 -4.08 -14.51 -7.16
C ILE A 16 -3.24 -13.30 -6.76
N VAL A 17 -2.65 -12.58 -7.73
CA VAL A 17 -1.86 -11.37 -7.46
C VAL A 17 -2.68 -10.29 -6.75
N ARG A 18 -3.96 -10.15 -7.11
CA ARG A 18 -4.86 -9.17 -6.48
C ARG A 18 -5.32 -9.57 -5.09
N TYR A 19 -5.67 -10.84 -4.89
CA TYR A 19 -6.57 -11.23 -3.80
C TYR A 19 -6.04 -12.32 -2.86
N SER A 20 -4.85 -12.90 -3.10
CA SER A 20 -4.30 -13.99 -2.27
C SER A 20 -4.00 -13.62 -0.81
N GLY A 21 -3.96 -12.33 -0.48
CA GLY A 21 -3.57 -11.87 0.87
C GLY A 21 -2.06 -11.83 1.10
N GLU A 22 -1.27 -12.35 0.15
CA GLU A 22 0.19 -12.25 0.14
C GLU A 22 0.68 -10.83 -0.12
N ILE A 23 1.97 -10.59 0.14
CA ILE A 23 2.62 -9.33 -0.29
C ILE A 23 2.56 -9.25 -1.82
N PRO A 24 2.12 -8.13 -2.43
CA PRO A 24 1.85 -8.09 -3.87
C PRO A 24 3.07 -8.44 -4.74
N GLU A 25 4.27 -7.99 -4.36
CA GLU A 25 5.52 -8.39 -5.04
C GLU A 25 5.77 -9.90 -4.98
N ILE A 26 5.45 -10.57 -3.87
CA ILE A 26 5.62 -12.02 -3.74
C ILE A 26 4.64 -12.73 -4.68
N ALA A 27 3.36 -12.35 -4.63
CA ALA A 27 2.34 -12.94 -5.49
C ALA A 27 2.66 -12.73 -6.98
N TYR A 28 3.10 -11.53 -7.36
CA TYR A 28 3.55 -11.22 -8.72
C TYR A 28 4.70 -12.12 -9.18
N ASN A 29 5.75 -12.25 -8.36
CA ASN A 29 6.90 -13.08 -8.71
C ASN A 29 6.53 -14.57 -8.80
N SER A 30 5.61 -15.04 -7.94
CA SER A 30 5.06 -16.39 -8.01
C SER A 30 4.32 -16.62 -9.33
N ALA A 31 3.46 -15.69 -9.75
CA ALA A 31 2.75 -15.75 -11.02
C ALA A 31 3.72 -15.79 -12.22
N ILE A 32 4.71 -14.89 -12.25
CA ILE A 32 5.74 -14.88 -13.30
C ILE A 32 6.49 -16.22 -13.33
N TYR A 33 6.89 -16.74 -12.17
CA TYR A 33 7.58 -18.03 -12.09
C TYR A 33 6.71 -19.19 -12.59
N PHE A 34 5.46 -19.27 -12.14
CA PHE A 34 4.51 -20.29 -12.56
C PHE A 34 4.32 -20.29 -14.07
N LEU A 35 4.00 -19.13 -14.65
CA LEU A 35 3.70 -18.98 -16.06
C LEU A 35 4.91 -19.26 -16.96
N THR A 36 6.13 -18.94 -16.52
CA THR A 36 7.33 -18.96 -17.39
C THR A 36 8.31 -20.11 -17.12
N ARG A 37 8.38 -20.65 -15.90
CA ARG A 37 9.50 -21.52 -15.46
C ARG A 37 9.09 -22.78 -14.72
N ALA A 38 7.95 -22.77 -14.03
CA ALA A 38 7.54 -23.91 -13.21
C ALA A 38 7.35 -25.17 -14.07
N LYS A 39 7.77 -26.33 -13.52
CA LYS A 39 7.73 -27.60 -14.26
C LYS A 39 6.30 -28.03 -14.57
N ASP A 40 5.40 -27.73 -13.64
CA ASP A 40 3.96 -27.94 -13.67
C ASP A 40 3.17 -26.75 -14.24
N GLY A 41 3.86 -25.64 -14.56
CA GLY A 41 3.26 -24.47 -15.22
C GLY A 41 3.33 -24.53 -16.76
N PRO A 42 2.71 -23.56 -17.45
CA PRO A 42 2.58 -23.56 -18.90
C PRO A 42 3.89 -23.23 -19.65
N ARG A 43 4.91 -22.72 -18.95
CA ARG A 43 6.25 -22.39 -19.46
C ARG A 43 6.21 -21.56 -20.75
N GLN A 44 5.33 -20.56 -20.77
CA GLN A 44 5.18 -19.63 -21.87
C GLN A 44 6.12 -18.43 -21.69
N GLU A 45 6.57 -17.87 -22.82
CA GLU A 45 7.15 -16.54 -22.82
C GLU A 45 6.02 -15.51 -22.78
N LEU A 46 6.06 -14.60 -21.81
CA LEU A 46 5.04 -13.57 -21.67
C LEU A 46 5.33 -12.39 -22.58
N SER A 47 4.29 -11.89 -23.26
CA SER A 47 4.36 -10.61 -23.93
C SER A 47 4.49 -9.47 -22.92
N LYS A 48 4.93 -8.30 -23.38
CA LYS A 48 5.02 -7.11 -22.53
C LYS A 48 3.66 -6.74 -21.93
N GLU A 49 2.58 -6.88 -22.70
CA GLU A 49 1.21 -6.60 -22.28
C GLU A 49 0.78 -7.53 -21.14
N GLN A 50 1.15 -8.81 -21.21
CA GLN A 50 0.83 -9.81 -20.18
C GLN A 50 1.63 -9.57 -18.89
N VAL A 51 2.91 -9.18 -19.01
CA VAL A 51 3.71 -8.74 -17.86
C VAL A 51 3.10 -7.50 -17.22
N ASN A 52 2.76 -6.49 -18.03
CA ASN A 52 2.12 -5.26 -17.55
C ASN A 52 0.78 -5.52 -16.87
N PHE A 53 0.01 -6.50 -17.36
CA PHE A 53 -1.26 -6.91 -16.77
C PHE A 53 -1.10 -7.40 -15.32
N LEU A 54 -0.10 -8.25 -15.07
CA LEU A 54 0.23 -8.74 -13.72
C LEU A 54 0.90 -7.66 -12.85
N GLN A 55 1.73 -6.80 -13.43
CA GLN A 55 2.33 -5.67 -12.71
C GLN A 55 1.25 -4.69 -12.22
N LYS A 56 0.28 -4.38 -13.08
CA LYS A 56 -0.87 -3.54 -12.72
C LYS A 56 -1.66 -4.16 -11.58
N ALA A 57 -1.85 -5.49 -11.60
CA ALA A 57 -2.52 -6.17 -10.49
C ALA A 57 -1.81 -5.96 -9.15
N ALA A 58 -0.48 -6.11 -9.13
CA ALA A 58 0.32 -5.88 -7.94
C ALA A 58 0.27 -4.41 -7.49
N MET A 59 0.32 -3.47 -8.43
CA MET A 59 0.21 -2.03 -8.16
C MET A 59 -1.14 -1.63 -7.57
N ASP A 60 -2.22 -2.11 -8.17
CA ASP A 60 -3.59 -1.88 -7.66
C ASP A 60 -3.72 -2.43 -6.24
N ARG A 61 -3.13 -3.61 -5.97
CA ARG A 61 -3.12 -4.16 -4.61
C ARG A 61 -2.27 -3.35 -3.64
N TYR A 62 -1.10 -2.88 -4.05
CA TYR A 62 -0.28 -2.00 -3.22
C TYR A 62 -1.02 -0.71 -2.85
N ARG A 63 -1.63 -0.06 -3.84
CA ARG A 63 -2.46 1.14 -3.65
C ARG A 63 -3.52 0.92 -2.57
N GLU A 64 -4.29 -0.16 -2.68
CA GLU A 64 -5.32 -0.51 -1.70
C GLU A 64 -4.77 -0.65 -0.29
N ILE A 65 -3.70 -1.42 -0.09
CA ILE A 65 -3.19 -1.73 1.25
C ILE A 65 -2.40 -0.59 1.87
N VAL A 66 -1.86 0.33 1.06
CA VAL A 66 -1.25 1.57 1.54
C VAL A 66 -2.33 2.52 2.04
N LEU A 67 -3.36 2.77 1.23
CA LEU A 67 -4.42 3.71 1.55
C LEU A 67 -5.36 3.20 2.65
N ARG A 68 -5.57 1.87 2.75
CA ARG A 68 -6.45 1.25 3.74
C ARG A 68 -6.23 1.79 5.15
N ASP A 69 -4.97 1.87 5.58
CA ASP A 69 -4.62 2.29 6.93
C ASP A 69 -4.48 3.82 7.07
N LEU A 70 -4.68 4.59 5.99
CA LEU A 70 -4.76 6.06 5.98
C LEU A 70 -6.20 6.57 5.86
N TYR A 71 -7.19 5.70 5.60
CA TYR A 71 -8.58 6.05 5.78
C TYR A 71 -8.96 5.97 7.25
N HIS A 72 -9.13 7.13 7.88
CA HIS A 72 -9.49 7.23 9.30
C HIS A 72 -10.74 6.41 9.65
N GLU A 73 -11.73 6.39 8.75
CA GLU A 73 -12.96 5.59 8.86
C GLU A 73 -12.77 4.06 8.88
N ASN A 74 -11.57 3.55 8.57
CA ASN A 74 -11.25 2.14 8.75
C ASN A 74 -10.82 1.82 10.18
N HIS A 75 -10.48 2.82 10.99
CA HIS A 75 -10.24 2.60 12.41
C HIS A 75 -11.45 1.91 13.08
N GLY A 76 -11.17 0.92 13.93
CA GLY A 76 -12.18 0.05 14.55
C GLY A 76 -12.67 -1.12 13.68
N LYS A 77 -12.33 -1.17 12.38
CA LYS A 77 -12.59 -2.34 11.52
C LYS A 77 -11.45 -3.36 11.63
N SER A 78 -11.77 -4.64 11.48
CA SER A 78 -10.79 -5.75 11.54
C SER A 78 -9.68 -5.67 10.49
N ILE A 79 -9.90 -4.91 9.41
CA ILE A 79 -8.94 -4.69 8.32
C ILE A 79 -7.87 -3.65 8.66
N TYR A 80 -8.10 -2.77 9.63
CA TYR A 80 -7.16 -1.72 10.00
C TYR A 80 -5.99 -2.30 10.79
N ARG A 81 -4.77 -1.87 10.43
CA ARG A 81 -3.50 -2.32 11.02
C ARG A 81 -2.63 -1.15 11.51
N GLY A 82 -3.05 0.08 11.25
CA GLY A 82 -2.35 1.30 11.67
C GLY A 82 -1.37 1.86 10.63
N ILE A 83 -1.05 3.14 10.75
CA ILE A 83 -0.23 3.89 9.79
C ILE A 83 1.15 3.27 9.59
N LYS A 84 1.76 2.69 10.64
CA LYS A 84 3.04 1.99 10.49
C LYS A 84 2.98 0.92 9.41
N ARG A 85 1.84 0.24 9.26
CA ARG A 85 1.65 -0.75 8.20
C ARG A 85 1.52 -0.13 6.81
N SER A 86 0.88 1.04 6.70
CA SER A 86 0.86 1.82 5.47
C SER A 86 2.27 2.19 5.02
N MET A 87 3.11 2.72 5.92
CA MET A 87 4.50 3.08 5.66
C MET A 87 5.30 1.91 5.10
N GLU A 88 5.24 0.75 5.76
CA GLU A 88 5.96 -0.46 5.34
C GLU A 88 5.48 -0.95 3.96
N ASN A 89 4.18 -0.87 3.70
CA ASN A 89 3.61 -1.26 2.40
C ASN A 89 4.03 -0.28 1.30
N TYR A 90 4.07 1.03 1.59
CA TYR A 90 4.51 2.06 0.67
C TYR A 90 5.97 1.85 0.28
N GLN A 91 6.86 1.62 1.26
CA GLN A 91 8.27 1.33 0.99
C GLN A 91 8.46 0.05 0.15
N ARG A 92 7.64 -0.99 0.39
CA ARG A 92 7.66 -2.20 -0.45
C ARG A 92 7.21 -1.89 -1.87
N MET A 93 6.15 -1.10 -2.04
CA MET A 93 5.68 -0.65 -3.35
C MET A 93 6.77 0.12 -4.09
N CYS A 94 7.45 1.08 -3.46
CA CYS A 94 8.52 1.85 -4.09
C CYS A 94 9.67 0.94 -4.57
N ARG A 95 10.08 -0.04 -3.75
CA ARG A 95 11.10 -1.03 -4.15
C ARG A 95 10.62 -1.89 -5.31
N PHE A 96 9.37 -2.34 -5.29
CA PHE A 96 8.77 -3.08 -6.39
C PHE A 96 8.78 -2.24 -7.68
N CYS A 97 8.31 -1.00 -7.62
CA CYS A 97 8.28 -0.09 -8.77
C CYS A 97 9.68 0.13 -9.35
N SER A 98 10.68 0.39 -8.50
CA SER A 98 12.06 0.56 -8.91
C SER A 98 12.61 -0.68 -9.63
N ARG A 99 12.34 -1.89 -9.12
CA ARG A 99 12.77 -3.16 -9.74
C ARG A 99 12.08 -3.43 -11.07
N GLN A 100 10.80 -3.04 -11.18
CA GLN A 100 9.98 -3.26 -12.38
C GLN A 100 10.08 -2.12 -13.41
N GLY A 101 10.76 -1.01 -13.09
CA GLY A 101 10.82 0.18 -13.95
C GLY A 101 9.46 0.89 -14.08
N LEU A 102 8.64 0.86 -13.02
CA LEU A 102 7.30 1.46 -12.98
C LEU A 102 7.33 2.83 -12.29
N CYS A 103 6.46 3.73 -12.73
CA CYS A 103 6.17 4.99 -12.03
C CYS A 103 5.03 4.78 -11.02
N CYS A 104 5.14 5.39 -9.85
CA CYS A 104 4.12 5.34 -8.79
C CYS A 104 3.72 6.73 -8.26
N ASP A 105 3.95 7.79 -9.04
CA ASP A 105 3.69 9.18 -8.62
C ASP A 105 2.22 9.42 -8.27
N ASP A 106 1.28 8.84 -9.04
CA ASP A 106 -0.15 8.97 -8.76
C ASP A 106 -0.51 8.39 -7.38
N ILE A 107 0.05 7.21 -7.04
CA ILE A 107 -0.18 6.57 -5.74
C ILE A 107 0.51 7.37 -4.63
N ARG A 108 1.71 7.91 -4.89
CA ARG A 108 2.40 8.79 -3.94
C ARG A 108 1.54 10.01 -3.61
N LEU A 109 1.06 10.73 -4.62
CA LEU A 109 0.24 11.92 -4.45
C LEU A 109 -1.06 11.62 -3.69
N GLU A 110 -1.72 10.52 -4.03
CA GLU A 110 -2.93 10.09 -3.32
C GLU A 110 -2.63 9.73 -1.86
N THR A 111 -1.54 9.01 -1.61
CA THR A 111 -1.10 8.63 -0.26
C THR A 111 -0.77 9.87 0.57
N ALA A 112 -0.11 10.87 -0.03
CA ALA A 112 0.18 12.16 0.60
C ALA A 112 -1.10 12.88 1.02
N ASN A 113 -2.05 13.04 0.09
CA ASN A 113 -3.33 13.69 0.37
C ASN A 113 -4.10 12.95 1.47
N GLN A 114 -4.14 11.62 1.41
CA GLN A 114 -4.85 10.81 2.40
C GLN A 114 -4.18 10.85 3.78
N LEU A 115 -2.84 10.93 3.85
CA LEU A 115 -2.11 11.14 5.09
C LEU A 115 -2.48 12.48 5.74
N LEU A 116 -2.48 13.57 4.97
CA LEU A 116 -2.84 14.90 5.51
C LEU A 116 -4.28 14.93 6.04
N LEU A 117 -5.23 14.33 5.30
CA LEU A 117 -6.63 14.20 5.74
C LEU A 117 -6.74 13.37 7.03
N PHE A 118 -5.98 12.27 7.11
CA PHE A 118 -5.92 11.45 8.32
C PHE A 118 -5.43 12.27 9.51
N LEU A 119 -4.29 12.97 9.38
CA LEU A 119 -3.67 13.72 10.47
C LEU A 119 -4.59 14.82 10.99
N ARG A 120 -5.20 15.60 10.09
CA ARG A 120 -6.16 16.64 10.46
C ARG A 120 -7.32 16.06 11.27
N ARG A 121 -7.95 14.99 10.77
CA ARG A 121 -9.06 14.34 11.46
C ARG A 121 -8.65 13.74 12.80
N GLU A 122 -7.45 13.18 12.88
CA GLU A 122 -6.94 12.61 14.13
C GLU A 122 -6.72 13.69 15.19
N ILE A 123 -6.13 14.83 14.81
CA ILE A 123 -5.98 15.99 15.68
C ILE A 123 -7.34 16.47 16.19
N GLU A 124 -8.32 16.65 15.29
CA GLU A 124 -9.68 17.04 15.66
C GLU A 124 -10.33 16.08 16.66
N GLU A 125 -10.12 14.77 16.52
CA GLU A 125 -10.68 13.78 17.44
C GLU A 125 -9.94 13.73 18.79
N VAL A 126 -8.62 13.93 18.81
CA VAL A 126 -7.81 13.97 20.04
C VAL A 126 -8.10 15.26 20.83
N VAL A 127 -8.20 16.41 20.17
CA VAL A 127 -8.42 17.73 20.79
C VAL A 127 -9.89 17.96 21.13
N GLY A 128 -10.81 17.63 20.22
CA GLY A 128 -12.19 18.11 20.27
C GLY A 128 -13.19 17.21 21.02
N LYS A 129 -13.04 15.88 20.97
CA LYS A 129 -14.13 14.94 21.36
C LYS A 129 -13.92 14.22 22.70
N GLY A 130 -12.97 14.64 23.52
CA GLY A 130 -12.72 14.05 24.84
C GLY A 130 -11.69 12.92 24.79
N SER A 131 -10.41 13.31 24.79
CA SER A 131 -9.25 12.56 25.32
C SER A 131 -9.20 11.05 25.03
N ARG A 132 -9.48 10.62 23.80
CA ARG A 132 -8.97 9.31 23.38
C ARG A 132 -7.49 9.44 23.01
N ALA A 133 -6.70 8.44 23.35
CA ALA A 133 -5.34 8.34 22.87
C ALA A 133 -5.33 8.32 21.34
N SER A 134 -4.24 8.80 20.74
CA SER A 134 -4.08 8.75 19.30
C SER A 134 -4.03 7.30 18.81
N ILE A 135 -4.57 7.06 17.61
CA ILE A 135 -4.50 5.76 16.92
C ILE A 135 -3.23 5.63 16.07
N ILE A 136 -2.35 6.63 16.11
CA ILE A 136 -1.04 6.60 15.46
C ILE A 136 -0.14 5.62 16.20
N ASN A 137 0.34 4.60 15.49
CA ASN A 137 1.14 3.50 16.03
C ASN A 137 2.60 3.51 15.54
N CYS A 138 3.10 4.69 15.22
CA CYS A 138 4.50 4.94 14.85
C CYS A 138 5.06 6.09 15.70
N SER A 139 6.37 6.24 15.69
CA SER A 139 7.07 7.40 16.25
C SER A 139 6.86 8.66 15.39
N ARG A 140 7.14 9.83 15.98
CA ARG A 140 7.15 11.10 15.26
C ARG A 140 8.19 11.09 14.13
N GLU A 141 9.36 10.52 14.38
CA GLU A 141 10.45 10.42 13.41
C GLU A 141 10.08 9.50 12.24
N GLU A 142 9.34 8.41 12.48
CA GLU A 142 8.76 7.58 11.41
C GLU A 142 7.73 8.36 10.59
N LEU A 143 6.84 9.11 11.26
CA LEU A 143 5.82 9.91 10.57
C LEU A 143 6.42 11.03 9.71
N CYS A 144 7.38 11.78 10.24
CA CYS A 144 8.08 12.84 9.48
C CYS A 144 8.85 12.27 8.29
N ARG A 145 9.51 11.12 8.45
CA ARG A 145 10.16 10.43 7.32
C ARG A 145 9.14 9.99 6.29
N PHE A 146 8.00 9.46 6.70
CA PHE A 146 6.96 9.06 5.75
C PHE A 146 6.38 10.25 4.98
N ALA A 147 6.15 11.39 5.64
CA ALA A 147 5.73 12.61 4.96
C ALA A 147 6.79 13.09 3.94
N SER A 148 8.07 13.01 4.29
CA SER A 148 9.18 13.31 3.38
C SER A 148 9.25 12.35 2.20
N ASP A 149 9.11 11.03 2.42
CA ASP A 149 9.05 10.01 1.37
C ASP A 149 7.87 10.26 0.40
N LEU A 150 6.79 10.88 0.88
CA LEU A 150 5.63 11.26 0.10
C LEU A 150 5.77 12.65 -0.56
N GLU A 151 6.86 13.36 -0.30
CA GLU A 151 7.12 14.74 -0.72
C GLU A 151 6.01 15.70 -0.28
N VAL A 152 5.55 15.56 0.96
CA VAL A 152 4.51 16.41 1.54
C VAL A 152 4.96 17.00 2.87
N GLU A 153 4.67 18.29 3.05
CA GLU A 153 4.83 18.99 4.32
C GLU A 153 3.45 19.26 4.92
N PRO A 154 3.19 18.87 6.19
CA PRO A 154 1.97 19.24 6.86
C PRO A 154 1.83 20.77 6.96
N GLY A 155 0.61 21.28 6.76
CA GLY A 155 0.32 22.70 6.95
C GLY A 155 0.50 23.15 8.42
N PRO A 156 0.61 24.47 8.67
CA PRO A 156 0.81 25.01 10.01
C PRO A 156 -0.26 24.52 11.00
N GLU A 157 -1.51 24.36 10.56
CA GLU A 157 -2.59 23.85 11.41
C GLU A 157 -2.38 22.41 11.89
N ILE A 158 -1.67 21.57 11.12
CA ILE A 158 -1.32 20.21 11.54
C ILE A 158 -0.07 20.25 12.42
N LEU A 159 0.90 21.12 12.11
CA LEU A 159 2.19 21.18 12.81
C LEU A 159 2.06 21.68 14.25
N GLU A 160 1.20 22.68 14.51
CA GLU A 160 0.99 23.24 15.84
C GLU A 160 0.51 22.18 16.85
N ASP A 161 -0.37 21.29 16.40
CA ASP A 161 -1.00 20.26 17.22
C ASP A 161 -0.40 18.86 17.03
N LEU A 162 0.63 18.71 16.20
CA LEU A 162 1.21 17.41 15.87
C LEU A 162 1.75 16.70 17.12
N ASP A 163 2.31 17.45 18.07
CA ASP A 163 2.84 16.91 19.32
C ASP A 163 1.74 16.28 20.20
N LEU A 164 0.48 16.72 20.06
CA LEU A 164 -0.65 16.16 20.80
C LEU A 164 -0.92 14.70 20.41
N LEU A 165 -0.59 14.32 19.18
CA LEU A 165 -0.73 12.94 18.69
C LEU A 165 0.24 11.97 19.38
N PHE A 166 1.31 12.50 19.97
CA PHE A 166 2.36 11.72 20.63
C PHE A 166 2.40 11.93 22.15
N ALA A 167 1.52 12.78 22.69
CA ALA A 167 1.48 13.19 24.09
C ALA A 167 0.90 12.11 25.05
N SER A 168 0.98 10.83 24.71
CA SER A 168 0.41 9.73 25.52
C SER A 168 1.33 8.51 25.58
N SER A 169 2.35 8.57 26.44
CA SER A 169 2.99 7.44 27.14
C SER A 169 3.95 7.98 28.20
N SER A 170 3.40 8.45 29.32
CA SER A 170 4.10 8.58 30.61
C SER A 170 3.14 8.32 31.74
#